data_AF-A0A3N2R4A7-F1
#
_entry.id   AF-A0A3N2R4A7-F1
#
_cell.length_a   1.000
_cell.length_b   1.000
_cell.length_c   1.000
_cell.angle_alpha   90.00
_cell.angle_beta   90.00
_cell.angle_gamma   90.00
#
_symmetry.space_group_name_H-M   'P 1'
#
loop_
_entity.id
_entity.type
_entity.pdbx_description
1 polymer ?
#
loop_
_entity_poly.entity_id
_entity_poly.type
_entity_poly.pdbx_seq_one_letter_code
_entity_poly.pdbx_strand_id
1 'polypeptide(L)' 'MDSPRKVVTGEPRKSLIVLFLGAVFSIVIGIVALLSPGSGHTDMAEDVGWLLILIGVGALMFYIIGRRERQLRKE' A
#
# COMPACT_ATOMS: atom_id res chain seq x y z
N MET A 1 0.95 25.26 -27.91
CA MET A 1 1.68 24.67 -26.77
C MET A 1 0.66 24.32 -25.72
N ASP A 2 0.29 23.04 -25.63
CA ASP A 2 -0.65 22.55 -24.64
C ASP A 2 -0.14 22.74 -23.22
N SER A 3 -1.04 23.18 -22.34
CA SER A 3 -0.75 23.58 -20.97
C SER A 3 0.02 22.48 -20.19
N PRO A 4 1.23 22.76 -19.66
CA PRO A 4 2.09 21.78 -18.97
C PRO A 4 1.50 21.23 -17.66
N ARG A 5 0.37 21.77 -17.19
CA ARG A 5 -0.35 21.29 -16.00
C ARG A 5 -1.25 20.07 -16.23
N LYS A 6 -1.50 19.67 -17.48
CA LYS A 6 -2.39 18.54 -17.80
C LYS A 6 -1.70 17.19 -17.97
N VAL A 7 -0.37 17.13 -17.87
CA VAL A 7 0.38 15.87 -18.08
C VAL A 7 0.32 14.96 -16.85
N VAL A 8 0.14 15.51 -15.64
CA VAL A 8 0.10 14.74 -14.38
C VAL A 8 -1.33 14.35 -13.95
N THR A 9 -2.36 15.02 -14.48
CA THR A 9 -3.76 14.83 -14.04
C THR A 9 -4.48 13.65 -14.70
N GLY A 10 -3.86 13.00 -15.70
CA GLY A 10 -4.44 11.87 -16.44
C GLY A 10 -4.40 10.51 -15.74
N GLU A 11 -3.43 10.26 -14.85
CA GLU A 11 -3.16 8.91 -14.35
C GLU A 11 -3.45 8.59 -12.86
N PRO A 12 -4.36 9.26 -12.12
CA PRO A 12 -4.61 8.82 -10.74
C PRO A 12 -5.38 7.48 -10.66
N ARG A 13 -5.66 6.80 -11.79
CA ARG A 13 -6.32 5.47 -11.80
C ARG A 13 -5.30 4.35 -11.58
N LYS A 14 -4.13 4.47 -12.21
CA LYS A 14 -3.06 3.46 -12.10
C LYS A 14 -2.36 3.54 -10.75
N SER A 15 -2.14 4.75 -10.22
CA SER A 15 -1.45 4.92 -8.93
C SER A 15 -2.21 4.31 -7.74
N LEU A 16 -3.54 4.46 -7.67
CA LEU A 16 -4.36 3.85 -6.61
C LEU A 16 -4.38 2.33 -6.68
N ILE A 17 -4.38 1.76 -7.89
CA ILE A 17 -4.33 0.29 -8.08
C ILE A 17 -2.96 -0.24 -7.65
N VAL A 18 -1.87 0.45 -8.01
CA VAL A 18 -0.51 0.10 -7.57
C VAL A 18 -0.38 0.20 -6.05
N LEU A 19 -0.98 1.22 -5.43
CA LEU A 19 -1.00 1.36 -3.96
C LEU A 19 -1.72 0.18 -3.29
N PHE A 20 -2.86 -0.25 -3.84
CA PHE A 20 -3.60 -1.41 -3.35
C PHE A 20 -2.80 -2.72 -3.49
N LEU A 21 -2.23 -2.97 -4.66
CA LEU A 21 -1.39 -4.15 -4.91
C LEU A 21 -0.17 -4.18 -4.00
N GLY A 22 0.51 -3.04 -3.81
CA GLY A 22 1.65 -2.92 -2.91
C GLY A 22 1.27 -3.15 -1.45
N ALA A 23 0.12 -2.62 -1.00
CA ALA A 23 -0.40 -2.86 0.35
C ALA A 23 -0.65 -4.35 0.60
N VAL A 24 -1.33 -5.04 -0.33
CA VAL A 24 -1.60 -6.49 -0.23
C VAL A 24 -0.29 -7.28 -0.21
N PHE A 25 0.64 -6.95 -1.10
CA PHE A 25 1.94 -7.63 -1.17
C PHE A 25 2.75 -7.48 0.13
N SER A 26 2.79 -6.28 0.70
CA SER A 26 3.46 -6.01 1.98
C SER A 26 2.86 -6.83 3.13
N ILE A 27 1.52 -6.93 3.20
CA ILE A 27 0.83 -7.73 4.21
C ILE A 27 1.15 -9.22 4.04
N VAL A 28 1.10 -9.73 2.81
CA VAL A 28 1.41 -11.14 2.53
C VAL A 28 2.85 -11.48 2.93
N ILE A 29 3.83 -10.65 2.58
CA ILE A 29 5.23 -10.87 2.98
C ILE A 29 5.37 -10.82 4.50
N GLY A 30 4.75 -9.85 5.18
CA GLY A 30 4.80 -9.76 6.63
C GLY A 30 4.23 -11.01 7.31
N ILE A 31 3.12 -11.56 6.81
CA ILE A 31 2.56 -12.83 7.30
C ILE A 31 3.52 -13.99 7.07
N VAL A 32 4.12 -14.09 5.87
CA VAL A 32 5.09 -15.14 5.56
C VAL A 32 6.33 -15.05 6.46
N ALA A 33 6.79 -13.84 6.78
CA ALA A 33 7.92 -13.61 7.69
C ALA A 33 7.60 -14.11 9.12
N LEU A 34 6.39 -13.85 9.62
CA LEU A 34 5.94 -14.32 10.94
C LEU A 34 5.78 -15.85 11.00
N LEU A 35 5.31 -16.47 9.92
CA LEU A 35 5.12 -17.92 9.82
C LEU A 35 6.39 -18.69 9.46
N SER A 36 7.49 -18.00 9.18
CA SER A 36 8.75 -18.62 8.78
C SER A 36 9.34 -19.46 9.92
N PRO A 37 9.77 -20.71 9.67
CA PRO A 37 10.42 -21.53 10.68
C PRO A 37 11.76 -20.90 11.08
N GLY A 38 11.77 -20.26 12.26
CA GLY A 38 12.89 -19.45 12.76
C GLY A 38 12.46 -18.07 13.27
N SER A 39 11.20 -17.67 13.09
CA SER A 39 10.67 -16.39 13.59
C SER A 39 10.79 -16.24 15.10
N GLY A 40 10.60 -17.32 15.87
CA GLY A 40 10.81 -17.33 17.33
C GLY A 40 12.27 -17.53 17.79
N HIS A 41 13.25 -17.58 16.88
CA HIS A 41 14.68 -17.69 17.22
C HIS A 41 15.47 -16.44 16.87
N THR A 42 14.88 -15.55 16.07
CA THR A 42 15.49 -14.29 15.65
C THR A 42 14.46 -13.19 15.80
N ASP A 43 14.64 -12.33 16.81
CA ASP A 43 13.75 -11.18 17.08
C ASP A 43 13.54 -10.31 15.83
N MET A 44 14.54 -10.27 14.93
CA MET A 44 14.44 -9.57 13.65
C MET A 44 13.30 -10.05 12.75
N ALA A 45 12.98 -11.35 12.72
CA ALA A 45 11.94 -11.86 11.83
C ALA A 45 10.53 -11.49 12.33
N GLU A 46 10.34 -11.47 13.65
CA GLU A 46 9.09 -11.04 14.27
C GLU A 46 8.85 -9.54 14.07
N ASP A 47 9.84 -8.70 14.39
CA ASP A 47 9.73 -7.25 14.25
C ASP A 47 9.53 -6.81 12.81
N VAL A 48 10.26 -7.42 11.86
CA VAL A 48 10.11 -7.11 10.42
C VAL A 48 8.73 -7.54 9.91
N GLY A 49 8.22 -8.68 10.36
CA GLY A 49 6.89 -9.16 9.99
C GLY A 49 5.80 -8.18 10.42
N TRP A 50 5.85 -7.72 11.67
CA TRP A 50 4.92 -6.72 12.19
C TRP A 50 5.05 -5.36 11.49
N LEU A 51 6.28 -4.90 11.23
CA LEU A 51 6.52 -3.64 10.53
C LEU A 51 5.92 -3.64 9.11
N LEU A 52 6.13 -4.73 8.36
CA LEU A 52 5.60 -4.89 7.00
C LEU A 52 4.07 -4.95 6.96
N ILE A 53 3.45 -5.57 7.96
CA ILE A 53 1.99 -5.57 8.12
C ILE A 53 1.50 -4.16 8.41
N LEU A 54 2.15 -3.42 9.31
CA LEU A 54 1.73 -2.08 9.70
C LEU A 54 1.84 -1.09 8.52
N ILE A 55 2.92 -1.17 7.74
CA ILE A 55 3.08 -0.39 6.50
C ILE A 55 2.00 -0.76 5.47
N GLY A 56 1.73 -2.05 5.30
CA GLY A 56 0.69 -2.53 4.38
C GLY A 56 -0.71 -2.04 4.76
N VAL A 57 -1.06 -2.08 6.05
CA VAL A 57 -2.32 -1.54 6.58
C VAL A 57 -2.40 -0.02 6.39
N GLY A 58 -1.31 0.71 6.63
CA GLY A 58 -1.23 2.16 6.39
C GLY A 58 -1.45 2.52 4.92
N ALA A 59 -0.83 1.80 3.99
CA ALA A 59 -1.04 1.97 2.56
C ALA A 59 -2.48 1.67 2.14
N LEU A 60 -3.13 0.68 2.78
CA LEU A 60 -4.55 0.38 2.56
C LEU A 60 -5.46 1.53 3.02
N MET A 61 -5.15 2.16 4.15
CA MET A 61 -5.86 3.35 4.63
C MET A 61 -5.77 4.52 3.64
N PHE A 62 -4.57 4.79 3.11
CA PHE A 62 -4.40 5.80 2.05
C PHE A 62 -5.18 5.45 0.78
N TYR A 63 -5.26 4.17 0.41
CA TYR A 63 -6.10 3.72 -0.69
C TYR A 63 -7.59 4.02 -0.45
N ILE A 64 -8.10 3.74 0.75
CA ILE A 64 -9.50 4.00 1.11
C ILE A 64 -9.81 5.50 1.06
N ILE A 65 -8.94 6.34 1.65
CA ILE A 65 -9.09 7.80 1.64
C ILE A 65 -9.07 8.33 0.19
N GLY A 66 -8.04 7.97 -0.58
CA GLY A 66 -7.91 8.42 -1.97
C GLY A 66 -9.03 7.92 -2.88
N ARG A 67 -9.58 6.74 -2.59
CA ARG A 67 -10.77 6.22 -3.29
C ARG A 67 -12.02 7.03 -2.93
N ARG A 68 -12.21 7.38 -1.66
CA ARG A 68 -13.34 8.18 -1.17
C ARG A 68 -13.33 9.59 -1.75
N GLU A 69 -12.18 10.27 -1.74
CA GLU A 69 -12.00 11.59 -2.37
C GLU A 69 -12.31 11.56 -3.89
N ARG A 70 -11.94 10.47 -4.57
CA ARG A 70 -12.26 10.28 -5.99
C ARG A 70 -13.74 10.06 -6.26
N GLN A 71 -14.50 9.50 -5.32
CA GLN A 71 -15.96 9.37 -5.47
C GLN A 71 -16.64 10.71 -5.21
N LEU A 72 -16.23 11.45 -4.17
CA LEU A 72 -16.74 12.78 -3.86
C LEU A 72 -16.49 13.81 -4.97
N ARG A 73 -15.36 13.71 -5.71
CA ARG A 73 -15.06 14.61 -6.84
C ARG A 73 -15.83 14.28 -8.13
N LYS A 74 -16.64 13.23 -8.15
CA LYS A 74 -17.47 12.82 -9.30
C LYS A 74 -18.94 13.20 -9.16
N GLU A 75 -19.38 13.60 -7.96
CA GLU A 75 -20.66 14.25 -7.71
C GLU A 75 -20.53 15.77 -7.87
#